data_AF-A0A022R9D5-F1
#
_entry.id   AF-A0A022R9D5-F1
#
_cell.length_a   1.000
_cell.length_b   1.000
_cell.length_c   1.000
_cell.angle_alpha   90.00
_cell.angle_beta   90.00
_cell.angle_gamma   90.00
#
_symmetry.space_group_name_H-M   'P 1'
#
loop_
_entity.id
_entity.type
_entity.pdbx_description
1 polymer ?
#
loop_
_entity_poly.entity_id
_entity_poly.type
_entity_poly.pdbx_seq_one_letter_code
_entity_poly.pdbx_strand_id
1 'polypeptide(L)'
;VKKVGKVARAIAIMSHPIPNTNDSNSAQVILPQKQLGRKSDMYLFCCSYSHNVAPKGKYIAFVSTEAETDNPENELKPGIDLLGPVDEIFFETYDRFEPVNEASVDNCFISASYDATTHFESTVVDVLNMYSMITGKILDLNVDLSAASAAEE
;
A
#
# COMPACT_ATOMS: atom_id res chain seq x y z
N VAL A 1 -9.99 15.30 11.03
CA VAL A 1 -9.07 14.89 9.94
C VAL A 1 -9.22 15.84 8.75
N LYS A 2 -8.18 15.97 7.92
CA LYS A 2 -8.18 16.78 6.68
C LYS A 2 -7.87 15.88 5.49
N LYS A 3 -8.58 16.08 4.37
CA LYS A 3 -8.24 15.43 3.10
C LYS A 3 -6.92 15.99 2.55
N VAL A 4 -5.97 15.13 2.24
CA VAL A 4 -4.63 15.49 1.75
C VAL A 4 -4.33 14.97 0.35
N GLY A 5 -5.12 14.03 -0.15
CA GLY A 5 -4.96 13.47 -1.48
C GLY A 5 -6.05 12.47 -1.82
N LYS A 6 -5.84 11.73 -2.90
CA LYS A 6 -6.70 10.65 -3.37
C LYS A 6 -5.81 9.59 -4.01
N VAL A 7 -6.12 8.31 -3.83
CA VAL A 7 -5.40 7.20 -4.47
C VAL A 7 -6.31 6.57 -5.50
N ALA A 8 -5.76 6.30 -6.68
CA ALA A 8 -6.37 5.43 -7.67
C ALA A 8 -5.75 4.03 -7.56
N ARG A 9 -6.59 3.00 -7.58
CA ARG A 9 -6.20 1.59 -7.53
C ARG A 9 -6.98 0.78 -8.55
N ALA A 10 -6.31 -0.14 -9.22
CA ALA A 10 -6.92 -1.20 -9.98
C ALA A 10 -6.50 -2.56 -9.39
N ILE A 11 -7.46 -3.45 -9.20
CA ILE A 11 -7.25 -4.83 -8.79
C ILE A 11 -7.56 -5.70 -10.00
N ALA A 12 -6.57 -6.41 -10.51
CA ALA A 12 -6.68 -7.25 -11.69
C ALA A 12 -6.52 -8.72 -11.32
N ILE A 13 -7.41 -9.57 -11.82
CA ILE A 13 -7.30 -11.03 -11.75
C ILE A 13 -6.74 -11.53 -13.09
N MET A 14 -5.74 -12.40 -13.04
CA MET A 14 -5.07 -12.92 -14.22
C MET A 14 -4.87 -14.44 -14.12
N SER A 15 -4.69 -15.08 -15.28
CA SER A 15 -4.42 -16.52 -15.42
C SER A 15 -2.95 -16.85 -15.72
N HIS A 16 -2.04 -15.90 -15.55
CA HIS A 16 -0.61 -16.05 -15.87
C HIS A 16 0.25 -15.09 -15.01
N PRO A 17 1.57 -15.33 -14.87
CA PRO A 17 2.48 -14.37 -14.26
C PRO A 17 2.59 -13.10 -15.11
N ILE A 18 3.07 -12.01 -14.50
CA ILE A 18 3.31 -10.77 -15.24
C ILE A 18 4.38 -11.02 -16.32
N PRO A 19 4.17 -10.57 -17.57
CA PRO A 19 5.18 -10.63 -18.61
C PRO A 19 6.52 -10.03 -18.14
N ASN A 20 7.63 -10.66 -18.54
CA ASN A 20 9.00 -10.22 -18.22
C ASN A 20 9.37 -10.24 -16.72
N THR A 21 8.63 -10.96 -15.86
CA THR A 21 9.01 -11.18 -14.46
C THR A 21 9.55 -12.58 -14.20
N ASN A 22 10.09 -13.25 -15.22
CA ASN A 22 10.69 -14.59 -15.12
C ASN A 22 9.75 -15.64 -14.47
N ASP A 23 8.47 -15.62 -14.89
CA ASP A 23 7.39 -16.48 -14.38
C ASP A 23 7.20 -16.46 -12.85
N SER A 24 7.55 -15.33 -12.21
CA SER A 24 7.48 -15.18 -10.75
C SER A 24 6.04 -15.28 -10.20
N ASN A 25 5.88 -15.94 -9.06
CA ASN A 25 4.61 -16.08 -8.34
C ASN A 25 4.19 -14.82 -7.56
N SER A 26 5.11 -13.88 -7.40
CA SER A 26 4.88 -12.53 -6.91
C SER A 26 5.93 -11.59 -7.48
N ALA A 27 5.60 -10.31 -7.62
CA ALA A 27 6.51 -9.29 -8.10
C ALA A 27 6.10 -7.92 -7.58
N GLN A 28 7.07 -7.02 -7.48
CA GLN A 28 6.83 -5.59 -7.31
C GLN A 28 7.53 -4.85 -8.45
N VAL A 29 6.81 -3.94 -9.10
CA VAL A 29 7.32 -3.06 -10.14
C VAL A 29 6.99 -1.63 -9.74
N ILE A 30 8.00 -0.76 -9.79
CA ILE A 30 7.84 0.67 -9.58
C ILE A 30 8.01 1.34 -10.93
N LEU A 31 7.03 2.15 -11.33
CA LEU A 31 7.08 2.99 -12.51
C LEU A 31 7.37 4.42 -12.05
N PRO A 32 8.61 4.91 -12.18
CA PRO A 32 8.99 6.22 -11.68
C PRO A 32 8.22 7.32 -12.42
N GLN A 33 7.71 8.31 -11.69
CA GLN A 33 6.87 9.40 -12.20
C GLN A 33 7.42 10.08 -13.47
N LYS A 34 8.74 10.26 -13.56
CA LYS A 34 9.41 10.91 -14.70
C LYS A 34 9.30 10.11 -15.99
N GLN A 35 9.22 8.77 -15.91
CA GLN A 35 9.01 7.91 -17.08
C GLN A 35 7.57 8.00 -17.61
N LEU A 36 6.64 8.45 -16.76
CA LEU A 36 5.22 8.57 -17.08
C LEU A 36 4.76 10.02 -17.30
N GLY A 37 5.66 11.01 -17.14
CA GLY A 37 5.28 12.43 -17.18
C GLY A 37 4.34 12.84 -16.04
N ARG A 38 4.39 12.13 -14.92
CA ARG A 38 3.55 12.33 -13.72
C ARG A 38 4.32 13.05 -12.60
N LYS A 39 3.60 13.43 -11.55
CA LYS A 39 4.11 13.97 -10.29
C LYS A 39 4.28 12.90 -9.21
N SER A 40 3.56 11.79 -9.32
CA SER A 40 3.65 10.64 -8.40
C SER A 40 4.08 9.38 -9.13
N ASP A 41 4.84 8.53 -8.42
CA ASP A 41 5.19 7.21 -8.91
C ASP A 41 3.93 6.33 -9.00
N MET A 42 3.99 5.31 -9.86
CA MET A 42 2.99 4.26 -9.91
C MET A 42 3.60 2.96 -9.44
N TYR A 43 2.84 2.22 -8.65
CA TYR A 43 3.25 0.97 -8.05
C TYR A 43 2.41 -0.15 -8.63
N LEU A 44 3.06 -1.26 -8.92
CA LEU A 44 2.41 -2.49 -9.33
C LEU A 44 2.92 -3.60 -8.41
N PHE A 45 2.01 -4.22 -7.67
CA PHE A 45 2.30 -5.41 -6.86
C PHE A 45 1.49 -6.59 -7.36
N CYS A 46 2.09 -7.76 -7.42
CA CYS A 46 1.41 -8.98 -7.80
C CYS A 46 1.74 -10.11 -6.84
N CYS A 47 0.74 -10.89 -6.51
CA CYS A 47 0.85 -12.15 -5.79
C CYS A 47 -0.14 -13.16 -6.37
N SER A 48 -0.04 -14.42 -5.93
CA SER A 48 -0.78 -15.52 -6.54
C SER A 48 -1.16 -16.57 -5.51
N TYR A 49 -1.66 -17.71 -5.98
CA TYR A 49 -1.94 -18.88 -5.16
C TYR A 49 -0.81 -19.30 -4.22
N SER A 50 0.46 -19.00 -4.55
CA SER A 50 1.60 -19.32 -3.66
C SER A 50 1.53 -18.59 -2.30
N HIS A 51 0.75 -17.51 -2.21
CA HIS A 51 0.50 -16.73 -1.00
C HIS A 51 -0.89 -17.02 -0.40
N ASN A 52 -1.61 -18.04 -0.91
CA ASN A 52 -2.97 -18.41 -0.49
C ASN A 52 -4.02 -17.29 -0.64
N VAL A 53 -3.82 -16.35 -1.57
CA VAL A 53 -4.76 -15.25 -1.84
C VAL A 53 -5.66 -15.50 -3.04
N ALA A 54 -5.37 -16.53 -3.86
CA ALA A 54 -6.10 -16.87 -5.07
C ALA A 54 -6.09 -18.40 -5.32
N PRO A 55 -7.04 -18.95 -6.10
CA PRO A 55 -6.99 -20.34 -6.53
C PRO A 55 -5.74 -20.65 -7.37
N LYS A 56 -5.32 -21.92 -7.41
CA LYS A 56 -4.16 -22.36 -8.21
C LYS A 56 -4.29 -21.94 -9.67
N GLY A 57 -3.23 -21.36 -10.22
CA GLY A 57 -3.19 -20.83 -11.58
C GLY A 57 -3.75 -19.41 -11.73
N LYS A 58 -4.20 -18.76 -10.65
CA LYS A 58 -4.63 -17.37 -10.64
C LYS A 58 -3.64 -16.45 -9.93
N TYR A 59 -3.59 -15.21 -10.42
CA TYR A 59 -2.77 -14.11 -9.93
C TYR A 59 -3.68 -12.92 -9.63
N ILE A 60 -3.31 -12.15 -8.61
CA ILE A 60 -3.94 -10.88 -8.25
C ILE A 60 -2.87 -9.81 -8.35
N ALA A 61 -3.10 -8.82 -9.20
CA ALA A 61 -2.24 -7.66 -9.34
C ALA A 61 -2.96 -6.39 -8.86
N PHE A 62 -2.23 -5.52 -8.19
CA PHE A 62 -2.64 -4.21 -7.75
C PHE A 62 -1.82 -3.19 -8.51
N VAL A 63 -2.48 -2.25 -9.19
CA VAL A 63 -1.83 -1.07 -9.78
C VAL A 63 -2.34 0.15 -9.02
N SER A 64 -1.45 0.93 -8.42
CA SER A 64 -1.85 2.11 -7.63
C SER A 64 -0.95 3.32 -7.85
N THR A 65 -1.54 4.50 -7.76
CA THR A 65 -0.82 5.78 -7.77
C THR A 65 -1.63 6.85 -7.03
N GLU A 66 -0.99 7.94 -6.63
CA GLU A 66 -1.71 9.13 -6.20
C GLU A 66 -2.46 9.73 -7.40
N ALA A 67 -3.76 9.98 -7.23
CA ALA A 67 -4.62 10.44 -8.30
C ALA A 67 -4.32 11.89 -8.64
N GLU A 68 -3.96 12.15 -9.89
CA GLU A 68 -3.76 13.50 -10.43
C GLU A 68 -4.99 14.01 -11.19
N THR A 69 -5.95 13.11 -11.46
CA THR A 69 -7.24 13.37 -12.12
C THR A 69 -8.37 12.57 -11.46
N ASP A 70 -9.60 12.72 -11.97
CA ASP A 70 -10.75 11.90 -11.56
C ASP A 70 -11.01 10.69 -12.46
N ASN A 71 -10.08 10.37 -13.39
CA ASN A 71 -10.20 9.22 -14.29
C ASN A 71 -9.13 8.15 -13.99
N PRO A 72 -9.38 7.24 -13.04
CA PRO A 72 -8.41 6.23 -12.62
C PRO A 72 -8.05 5.25 -13.75
N GLU A 73 -8.97 4.94 -14.66
CA GLU A 73 -8.73 4.00 -15.76
C GLU A 73 -7.62 4.49 -16.69
N ASN A 74 -7.65 5.78 -17.04
CA ASN A 74 -6.62 6.39 -17.87
C ASN A 74 -5.29 6.53 -17.13
N GLU A 75 -5.34 6.92 -15.86
CA GLU A 75 -4.11 7.12 -15.06
C GLU A 75 -3.36 5.82 -14.82
N LEU A 76 -4.07 4.72 -14.57
CA LEU A 76 -3.50 3.42 -14.25
C LEU A 76 -3.13 2.61 -15.50
N LYS A 77 -3.55 3.05 -16.70
CA LYS A 77 -3.32 2.36 -17.96
C LYS A 77 -1.85 1.94 -18.17
N PRO A 78 -0.84 2.79 -17.92
CA PRO A 78 0.56 2.38 -18.09
C PRO A 78 0.97 1.16 -17.26
N GLY A 79 0.46 1.01 -16.03
CA GLY A 79 0.72 -0.16 -15.20
C GLY A 79 -0.13 -1.37 -15.61
N ILE A 80 -1.37 -1.15 -16.02
CA ILE A 80 -2.27 -2.20 -16.52
C ILE A 80 -1.73 -2.82 -17.81
N ASP A 81 -1.17 -2.02 -18.71
CA ASP A 81 -0.58 -2.50 -19.96
C ASP A 81 0.59 -3.47 -19.73
N LEU A 82 1.26 -3.41 -18.57
CA LEU A 82 2.32 -4.36 -18.20
C LEU A 82 1.78 -5.73 -17.78
N LEU A 83 0.50 -5.83 -17.43
CA LEU A 83 -0.09 -7.04 -16.88
C LEU A 83 -0.30 -8.15 -17.92
N GLY A 84 -0.42 -7.80 -19.21
CA GLY A 84 -0.87 -8.73 -20.25
C GLY A 84 -2.39 -8.96 -20.20
N PRO A 85 -2.90 -10.10 -20.72
CA PRO A 85 -4.32 -10.44 -20.64
C PRO A 85 -4.87 -10.48 -19.20
N VAL A 86 -5.88 -9.65 -18.93
CA VAL A 86 -6.57 -9.59 -17.63
C VAL A 86 -7.92 -10.32 -17.75
N ASP A 87 -8.24 -11.19 -16.79
CA ASP A 87 -9.53 -11.89 -16.75
C ASP A 87 -10.63 -10.92 -16.30
N GLU A 88 -10.38 -10.17 -15.23
CA GLU A 88 -11.29 -9.19 -14.63
C GLU A 88 -10.50 -8.07 -13.96
N ILE A 89 -11.03 -6.84 -14.00
CA ILE A 89 -10.42 -5.66 -13.39
C ILE A 89 -11.44 -4.84 -12.59
N PHE A 90 -11.05 -4.45 -11.38
CA PHE A 90 -11.85 -3.65 -10.47
C PHE A 90 -11.12 -2.34 -10.19
N PHE A 91 -11.76 -1.22 -10.54
CA PHE A 91 -11.23 0.11 -10.26
C PHE A 91 -11.81 0.66 -8.96
N GLU A 92 -10.95 1.23 -8.14
CA GLU A 92 -11.30 1.88 -6.88
C GLU A 92 -10.54 3.20 -6.76
N THR A 93 -11.18 4.20 -6.17
CA THR A 93 -10.49 5.38 -5.67
C THR A 93 -10.90 5.67 -4.24
N TYR A 94 -9.95 6.09 -3.41
CA TYR A 94 -10.25 6.53 -2.05
C TYR A 94 -9.50 7.81 -1.70
N ASP A 95 -10.14 8.62 -0.87
CA ASP A 95 -9.54 9.86 -0.36
C ASP A 95 -8.55 9.55 0.77
N ARG A 96 -7.43 10.26 0.80
CA ARG A 96 -6.45 10.19 1.88
C ARG A 96 -6.67 11.31 2.88
N PHE A 97 -6.60 10.97 4.15
CA PHE A 97 -6.76 11.89 5.27
C PHE A 97 -5.58 11.84 6.23
N GLU A 98 -5.35 12.96 6.89
CA GLU A 98 -4.39 13.11 8.00
C GLU A 98 -5.07 13.72 9.24
N PRO A 99 -4.57 13.42 10.45
CA PRO A 99 -5.02 14.08 11.68
C PRO A 99 -4.74 15.59 11.64
N VAL A 100 -5.61 16.36 12.28
CA VAL A 100 -5.44 17.83 12.45
C VAL A 100 -5.69 18.26 13.89
N ASN A 101 -5.97 17.31 14.77
CA ASN A 101 -6.24 17.57 16.17
C ASN A 101 -4.93 17.64 16.96
N GLU A 102 -5.00 18.27 18.13
CA GLU A 102 -3.91 18.27 19.09
C GLU A 102 -4.09 17.09 20.05
N ALA A 103 -3.46 15.95 19.72
CA ALA A 103 -3.62 14.70 20.47
C ALA A 103 -3.30 14.83 21.97
N SER A 104 -2.43 15.76 22.37
CA SER A 104 -2.10 16.04 23.78
C SER A 104 -3.22 16.74 24.55
N VAL A 105 -4.18 17.36 23.86
CA VAL A 105 -5.31 18.08 24.47
C VAL A 105 -6.52 17.16 24.59
N ASP A 106 -6.80 16.38 23.55
CA ASP A 106 -8.02 15.57 23.46
C ASP A 106 -7.80 14.05 23.70
N ASN A 107 -6.54 13.61 23.83
CA ASN A 107 -6.16 12.20 23.92
C ASN A 107 -6.71 11.32 22.78
N CYS A 108 -6.95 11.92 21.60
CA CYS A 108 -7.38 11.22 20.41
C CYS A 108 -6.21 11.05 19.43
N PHE A 109 -5.79 9.81 19.19
CA PHE A 109 -4.68 9.49 18.29
C PHE A 109 -5.22 8.82 17.03
N ILE A 110 -5.17 9.54 15.90
CA ILE A 110 -5.78 9.11 14.64
C ILE A 110 -4.67 8.87 13.62
N SER A 111 -4.65 7.69 13.01
CA SER A 111 -3.70 7.35 11.96
C SER A 111 -3.98 8.09 10.65
N ALA A 112 -2.94 8.26 9.83
CA ALA A 112 -3.09 8.71 8.46
C ALA A 112 -3.69 7.59 7.58
N SER A 113 -4.33 7.98 6.47
CA SER A 113 -4.76 7.00 5.45
C SER A 113 -3.57 6.43 4.69
N TYR A 114 -3.64 5.13 4.38
CA TYR A 114 -2.66 4.45 3.52
C TYR A 114 -2.42 5.20 2.21
N ASP A 115 -1.16 5.38 1.85
CA ASP A 115 -0.78 5.96 0.57
C ASP A 115 -0.87 4.93 -0.58
N ALA A 116 -0.40 5.33 -1.75
CA ALA A 116 -0.43 4.49 -2.95
C ALA A 116 0.71 3.47 -3.02
N THR A 117 1.67 3.50 -2.08
CA THR A 117 2.85 2.63 -2.12
C THR A 117 2.48 1.18 -1.84
N THR A 118 3.26 0.26 -2.39
CA THR A 118 3.07 -1.19 -2.21
C THR A 118 3.96 -1.79 -1.12
N HIS A 119 4.57 -0.92 -0.31
CA HIS A 119 5.39 -1.29 0.85
C HIS A 119 4.94 -0.48 2.08
N PHE A 120 5.42 -0.87 3.27
CA PHE A 120 4.87 -0.37 4.53
C PHE A 120 5.68 0.76 5.19
N GLU A 121 6.69 1.32 4.52
CA GLU A 121 7.59 2.33 5.13
C GLU A 121 6.83 3.51 5.75
N SER A 122 5.97 4.19 4.99
CA SER A 122 5.17 5.31 5.48
C SER A 122 4.19 4.91 6.57
N THR A 123 3.60 3.71 6.46
CA THR A 123 2.72 3.13 7.48
C THR A 123 3.46 2.92 8.79
N VAL A 124 4.67 2.35 8.74
CA VAL A 124 5.48 2.11 9.93
C VAL A 124 5.88 3.45 10.57
N VAL A 125 6.23 4.46 9.78
CA VAL A 125 6.50 5.81 10.31
C VAL A 125 5.27 6.37 11.06
N ASP A 126 4.06 6.23 10.51
CA ASP A 126 2.83 6.68 11.17
C ASP A 126 2.59 5.93 12.49
N VAL A 127 2.76 4.60 12.49
CA VAL A 127 2.63 3.77 13.70
C VAL A 127 3.64 4.17 14.79
N LEU A 128 4.91 4.39 14.41
CA LEU A 128 5.97 4.80 15.37
C LEU A 128 5.72 6.19 15.94
N ASN A 129 5.22 7.12 15.12
CA ASN A 129 4.83 8.45 15.58
C ASN A 129 3.67 8.36 16.58
N MET A 130 2.64 7.59 16.25
CA MET A 130 1.51 7.35 17.16
C MET A 130 1.95 6.72 18.48
N TYR A 131 2.77 5.66 18.44
CA TYR A 131 3.33 5.05 19.63
C TYR A 131 4.03 6.08 20.53
N SER A 132 4.86 6.94 19.92
CA SER A 132 5.60 7.97 20.64
C SER A 132 4.67 9.00 21.29
N MET A 133 3.62 9.42 20.58
CA MET A 133 2.61 10.36 21.11
C MET A 133 1.80 9.75 22.26
N ILE A 134 1.42 8.48 22.16
CA ILE A 134 0.59 7.78 23.16
C ILE A 134 1.41 7.49 24.43
N THR A 135 2.64 7.01 24.27
CA THR A 135 3.43 6.49 25.39
C THR A 135 4.41 7.50 25.97
N GLY A 136 4.71 8.57 25.24
CA GLY A 136 5.79 9.52 25.58
C GLY A 136 7.20 8.94 25.42
N LYS A 137 7.36 7.77 24.77
CA LYS A 137 8.64 7.07 24.60
C LYS A 137 8.91 6.77 23.13
N ILE A 138 10.17 6.85 22.72
CA ILE A 138 10.61 6.33 21.42
C ILE A 138 10.61 4.80 21.51
N LEU A 139 10.08 4.12 20.49
CA LEU A 139 10.07 2.66 20.45
C LEU A 139 11.50 2.13 20.34
N ASP A 140 11.92 1.35 21.33
CA ASP A 140 13.15 0.56 21.28
C ASP A 140 12.81 -0.87 20.88
N LEU A 141 13.39 -1.34 19.78
CA LEU A 141 13.20 -2.69 19.25
C LEU A 141 14.26 -3.67 19.77
N ASN A 142 15.23 -3.20 20.56
CA ASN A 142 16.32 -4.03 21.10
C ASN A 142 16.02 -4.59 22.50
N VAL A 143 14.77 -4.45 22.96
CA VAL A 143 14.38 -4.90 24.30
C VAL A 143 14.40 -6.42 24.35
N ASP A 144 15.09 -6.97 25.36
CA ASP A 144 15.03 -8.40 25.66
C ASP A 144 13.64 -8.76 26.20
N LEU A 145 12.83 -9.38 25.34
CA LEU A 145 11.45 -9.77 25.65
C LEU A 145 11.35 -11.01 26.56
N SER A 146 12.47 -11.64 26.95
CA SER A 146 12.45 -12.80 27.86
C SER A 146 11.79 -12.49 29.21
N ALA A 147 11.84 -11.24 29.66
CA ALA A 147 11.16 -10.77 30.87
C ALA A 147 9.65 -10.54 30.67
N ALA A 148 9.18 -10.30 29.45
CA ALA A 148 7.76 -10.10 29.15
C ALA A 148 6.97 -11.42 29.10
N SER A 149 7.63 -12.54 28.80
CA SER A 149 7.06 -13.89 28.86
C SER A 149 6.95 -14.47 30.28
N ALA A 150 7.52 -13.81 31.29
CA ALA A 150 7.57 -14.31 32.66
C ALA A 150 6.45 -13.77 33.58
N ALA A 151 5.50 -13.01 33.04
CA ALA A 151 4.43 -12.37 33.82
C ALA A 151 3.06 -13.09 33.74
N GLU A 152 3.02 -14.32 33.23
CA GLU A 152 1.86 -15.22 33.33
C GLU A 152 2.28 -16.58 33.88
N GLU A 153 2.43 -16.66 35.22
CA GLU A 153 2.17 -17.86 36.03
C GLU A 153 1.65 -17.45 37.42
#